data_AF-A0A8B8ZQN0-F1
#
_entry.id   AF-A0A8B8ZQN0-F1
#
_cell.length_a   1.000
_cell.length_b   1.000
_cell.length_c   1.000
_cell.angle_alpha   90.00
_cell.angle_beta   90.00
_cell.angle_gamma   90.00
#
_symmetry.space_group_name_H-M   'P 1'
#
loop_
_entity.id
_entity.type
_entity.pdbx_description
1 polymer ?
#
loop_
_entity_poly.entity_id
_entity_poly.type
_entity_poly.pdbx_seq_one_letter_code
_entity_poly.pdbx_strand_id
1 'polypeptide(L)'
;MPAIILLETVVCLTNPDLPWVCKVIDYLLQRKVFSLLRGMLLTGVQNVKTLESRESVSSLEHVLILIASHICQHPCCCSNVDPQWSFSSQLLTIPFLWHRLPYFKEGFSTKGLGKYYIHQMASCLPNHVRVLPNDAALEYPGYACLLGILEAAGVALSERNCASNTNQVTMM
;
A
#
# COMPACT_ATOMS: atom_id res chain seq x y z
N MET A 1 -15.91 -11.04 -15.67
CA MET A 1 -15.17 -9.97 -16.37
C MET A 1 -13.67 -10.24 -16.34
N PRO A 2 -12.90 -9.90 -17.39
CA PRO A 2 -11.47 -10.17 -17.45
C PRO A 2 -10.64 -9.53 -16.31
N ALA A 3 -11.02 -8.35 -15.83
CA ALA A 3 -10.26 -7.62 -14.80
C ALA A 3 -10.34 -8.28 -13.41
N ILE A 4 -11.53 -8.68 -12.96
CA ILE A 4 -11.71 -9.40 -11.69
C ILE A 4 -10.95 -10.73 -11.72
N ILE A 5 -11.12 -11.50 -12.80
CA ILE A 5 -10.40 -12.78 -12.98
C ILE A 5 -8.89 -12.57 -12.93
N LEU A 6 -8.38 -11.49 -13.53
CA LEU A 6 -6.97 -11.15 -13.48
C LEU A 6 -6.51 -10.81 -12.06
N LEU A 7 -7.28 -10.01 -11.31
CA LEU A 7 -6.96 -9.67 -9.92
C LEU A 7 -7.00 -10.91 -9.01
N GLU A 8 -8.01 -11.76 -9.15
CA GLU A 8 -8.10 -13.04 -8.42
C GLU A 8 -6.94 -13.98 -8.79
N THR A 9 -6.55 -14.02 -10.06
CA THR A 9 -5.36 -14.79 -10.48
C THR A 9 -4.10 -14.25 -9.81
N VAL A 10 -3.94 -12.93 -9.72
CA VAL A 10 -2.82 -12.32 -8.99
C VAL A 10 -2.88 -12.68 -7.51
N VAL A 11 -4.05 -12.65 -6.87
CA VAL A 11 -4.23 -13.10 -5.47
C VAL A 11 -3.76 -14.55 -5.31
N CYS A 12 -4.17 -15.46 -6.20
CA CYS A 12 -3.73 -16.85 -6.16
C CYS A 12 -2.21 -16.99 -6.32
N LEU A 13 -1.60 -16.27 -7.27
CA LEU A 13 -0.17 -16.35 -7.55
C LEU A 13 0.70 -15.68 -6.48
N THR A 14 0.12 -14.75 -5.69
CA THR A 14 0.81 -13.99 -4.64
C THR A 14 0.52 -14.51 -3.23
N ASN A 15 -0.12 -15.67 -3.10
CA ASN A 15 -0.34 -16.31 -1.82
C ASN A 15 1.00 -16.60 -1.12
N PRO A 16 1.22 -16.13 0.13
CA PRO A 16 2.46 -16.32 0.88
C PRO A 16 2.83 -17.78 1.14
N ASP A 17 1.87 -18.70 1.11
CA ASP A 17 2.09 -20.14 1.34
C ASP A 17 2.73 -20.83 0.13
N LEU A 18 2.84 -20.16 -1.02
CA LEU A 18 3.35 -20.74 -2.24
C LEU A 18 4.87 -20.58 -2.37
N PRO A 19 5.60 -21.61 -2.83
CA PRO A 19 7.06 -21.60 -2.89
C PRO A 19 7.62 -20.61 -3.93
N TRP A 20 6.82 -20.18 -4.90
CA TRP A 20 7.22 -19.23 -5.94
C TRP A 20 6.81 -17.78 -5.65
N VAL A 21 6.17 -17.50 -4.50
CA VAL A 21 5.60 -16.17 -4.20
C VAL A 21 6.62 -15.04 -4.36
N CYS A 22 7.85 -15.23 -3.85
CA CYS A 22 8.92 -14.23 -3.99
C CYS A 22 9.22 -13.91 -5.46
N LYS A 23 9.24 -14.91 -6.35
CA LYS A 23 9.52 -14.69 -7.78
C LYS A 23 8.41 -13.92 -8.48
N VAL A 24 7.16 -14.21 -8.12
CA VAL A 24 5.99 -13.51 -8.66
C VAL A 24 5.99 -12.06 -8.19
N ILE A 25 6.19 -11.83 -6.89
CA ILE A 25 6.23 -10.48 -6.33
C ILE A 25 7.41 -9.69 -6.92
N ASP A 26 8.61 -10.27 -6.97
CA ASP A 26 9.79 -9.64 -7.58
C ASP A 26 9.52 -9.24 -9.04
N TYR A 27 8.91 -10.13 -9.83
CA TYR A 27 8.52 -9.82 -11.20
C TYR A 27 7.52 -8.66 -11.28
N LEU A 28 6.47 -8.65 -10.44
CA LEU A 28 5.48 -7.56 -10.41
C LEU A 28 6.12 -6.23 -10.02
N LEU A 29 7.01 -6.25 -9.02
CA LEU A 29 7.75 -5.08 -8.56
C LEU A 29 8.65 -4.50 -9.66
N GLN A 30 9.39 -5.34 -10.38
CA GLN A 30 10.19 -4.93 -11.55
C GLN A 30 9.34 -4.32 -12.67
N ARG A 31 8.08 -4.75 -12.80
CA ARG A 31 7.11 -4.20 -13.75
C ARG A 31 6.38 -2.96 -13.24
N LYS A 32 6.86 -2.33 -12.16
CA LYS A 32 6.30 -1.08 -11.59
C LYS A 32 4.81 -1.23 -11.23
N VAL A 33 4.42 -2.39 -10.70
CA VAL A 33 3.02 -2.72 -10.40
C VAL A 33 2.31 -1.63 -9.58
N PHE A 34 2.97 -1.00 -8.61
CA PHE A 34 2.35 0.06 -7.81
C PHE A 34 2.01 1.32 -8.62
N SER A 35 2.76 1.63 -9.68
CA SER A 35 2.41 2.74 -10.58
C SER A 35 1.16 2.43 -11.38
N LEU A 36 1.02 1.18 -11.85
CA LEU A 36 -0.19 0.72 -12.53
C LEU A 36 -1.40 0.75 -11.58
N LEU A 37 -1.24 0.24 -10.36
CA LEU A 37 -2.29 0.24 -9.33
C LEU A 37 -2.69 1.67 -8.95
N ARG A 38 -1.72 2.59 -8.80
CA ARG A 38 -1.99 4.03 -8.62
C ARG A 38 -2.85 4.56 -9.76
N GLY A 39 -2.48 4.27 -11.01
CA GLY A 39 -3.26 4.66 -12.19
C GLY A 39 -4.70 4.14 -12.14
N MET A 40 -4.90 2.87 -11.80
CA MET A 40 -6.22 2.26 -11.62
C MET A 40 -7.04 2.95 -10.52
N LEU A 41 -6.43 3.32 -9.39
CA LEU A 41 -7.12 4.01 -8.30
C LEU A 41 -7.49 5.46 -8.64
N LEU A 42 -6.64 6.15 -9.40
CA LEU A 42 -6.91 7.52 -9.83
C LEU A 42 -8.00 7.55 -10.92
N THR A 43 -8.03 6.56 -11.80
CA THR A 43 -8.99 6.47 -12.92
C THR A 43 -10.30 5.76 -12.55
N GLY A 44 -10.25 4.74 -11.68
CA GLY A 44 -11.38 3.87 -11.35
C GLY A 44 -12.35 4.43 -10.31
N VAL A 45 -11.92 5.41 -9.50
CA VAL A 45 -12.72 5.94 -8.37
C VAL A 45 -13.88 6.85 -8.82
N GLN A 46 -13.98 7.20 -10.11
CA GLN A 46 -15.09 8.03 -10.61
C GLN A 46 -16.42 7.26 -10.84
N ASN A 47 -16.45 5.91 -10.81
CA ASN A 47 -17.63 5.13 -11.25
C ASN A 47 -18.09 3.99 -10.29
N VAL A 48 -18.19 4.25 -8.98
CA VAL A 48 -18.58 3.22 -7.98
C VAL A 48 -20.10 3.01 -7.86
N LYS A 49 -20.83 2.94 -8.98
CA LYS A 49 -22.31 2.81 -8.94
C LYS A 49 -22.83 1.38 -9.05
N THR A 50 -22.00 0.39 -9.40
CA THR A 50 -22.45 -1.00 -9.64
C THR A 50 -21.89 -1.99 -8.63
N LEU A 51 -22.62 -3.07 -8.34
CA LEU A 51 -22.15 -4.17 -7.47
C LEU A 51 -20.80 -4.75 -7.96
N GLU A 52 -20.67 -4.91 -9.27
CA GLU A 52 -19.45 -5.39 -9.95
C GLU A 52 -18.24 -4.48 -9.72
N SER A 53 -18.46 -3.16 -9.61
CA SER A 53 -17.39 -2.22 -9.29
C SER A 53 -16.87 -2.40 -7.86
N ARG A 54 -17.72 -2.85 -6.92
CA ARG A 54 -17.32 -3.13 -5.54
C ARG A 54 -16.49 -4.40 -5.43
N GLU A 55 -16.85 -5.46 -6.14
CA GLU A 55 -16.08 -6.71 -6.17
C GLU A 55 -14.68 -6.50 -6.73
N SER A 56 -14.58 -5.77 -7.86
CA SER A 56 -13.30 -5.38 -8.45
C SER A 56 -12.42 -4.58 -7.49
N VAL A 57 -13.02 -3.64 -6.74
CA VAL A 57 -12.31 -2.88 -5.70
C VAL A 57 -11.82 -3.80 -4.58
N SER A 58 -12.66 -4.71 -4.09
CA SER A 58 -12.25 -5.66 -3.03
C SER A 58 -11.11 -6.57 -3.47
N SER A 59 -11.14 -7.11 -4.69
CA SER A 59 -10.03 -7.91 -5.24
C SER A 59 -8.75 -7.08 -5.37
N LEU A 60 -8.87 -5.81 -5.78
CA LEU A 60 -7.74 -4.87 -5.86
C LEU A 60 -7.13 -4.61 -4.47
N GLU A 61 -7.96 -4.36 -3.46
CA GLU A 61 -7.52 -4.21 -2.08
C GLU A 61 -6.80 -5.46 -1.58
N HIS A 62 -7.29 -6.65 -1.92
CA HIS A 62 -6.65 -7.89 -1.54
C HIS A 62 -5.25 -8.06 -2.18
N VAL A 63 -5.12 -7.76 -3.47
CA VAL A 63 -3.80 -7.73 -4.15
C VAL A 63 -2.85 -6.75 -3.45
N LEU A 64 -3.33 -5.56 -3.10
CA LEU A 64 -2.54 -4.57 -2.39
C LEU A 64 -2.06 -5.06 -1.02
N ILE A 65 -2.93 -5.69 -0.23
CA ILE A 65 -2.58 -6.27 1.06
C ILE A 65 -1.48 -7.33 0.88
N LEU A 66 -1.62 -8.23 -0.09
CA LEU A 66 -0.66 -9.32 -0.30
C LEU A 66 0.71 -8.79 -0.71
N ILE A 67 0.78 -7.93 -1.73
CA ILE A 67 2.06 -7.38 -2.22
C ILE A 67 2.70 -6.50 -1.14
N ALA A 68 1.95 -5.62 -0.48
CA ALA A 68 2.49 -4.74 0.55
C ALA A 68 2.94 -5.50 1.80
N SER A 69 2.26 -6.58 2.18
CA SER A 69 2.68 -7.37 3.35
C SER A 69 3.85 -8.30 3.06
N HIS A 70 4.03 -8.76 1.81
CA HIS A 70 5.12 -9.66 1.44
C HIS A 70 6.50 -9.09 1.77
N ILE A 71 6.74 -7.82 1.48
CA ILE A 71 8.05 -7.17 1.71
C ILE A 71 8.35 -7.05 3.21
N CYS A 72 7.32 -6.91 4.05
CA CYS A 72 7.45 -6.84 5.51
C CYS A 72 7.70 -8.21 6.17
N GLN A 73 7.38 -9.32 5.49
CA GLN A 73 7.54 -10.68 6.00
C GLN A 73 8.96 -11.16 5.71
N HIS A 74 9.87 -11.03 6.69
CA HIS A 74 11.23 -11.54 6.58
C HIS A 74 11.31 -13.04 6.95
N PRO A 75 12.19 -13.82 6.28
CA PRO A 75 13.09 -13.40 5.20
C PRO A 75 12.42 -13.48 3.80
N CYS A 76 12.46 -12.38 3.04
CA CYS A 76 12.08 -12.37 1.61
C CYS A 76 13.32 -12.21 0.72
N CYS A 77 13.28 -12.78 -0.49
CA CYS A 77 14.39 -12.73 -1.46
C CYS A 77 14.13 -11.75 -2.62
N CYS A 78 13.17 -10.83 -2.46
CA CYS A 78 12.82 -9.88 -3.52
C CYS A 78 13.92 -8.84 -3.73
N SER A 79 14.12 -8.42 -4.97
CA SER A 79 15.10 -7.40 -5.34
C SER A 79 14.68 -6.02 -4.82
N ASN A 80 15.66 -5.17 -4.55
CA ASN A 80 15.38 -3.77 -4.24
C ASN A 80 14.87 -3.05 -5.50
N VAL A 81 13.75 -2.34 -5.36
CA VAL A 81 13.13 -1.58 -6.45
C VAL A 81 13.60 -0.13 -6.35
N ASP A 82 13.70 0.55 -7.49
CA ASP A 82 13.92 1.99 -7.49
C ASP A 82 12.90 2.69 -6.54
N PRO A 83 13.37 3.48 -5.56
CA PRO A 83 12.52 4.08 -4.52
C PRO A 83 11.35 4.89 -5.07
N GLN A 84 11.44 5.46 -6.27
CA GLN A 84 10.35 6.20 -6.90
C GLN A 84 9.14 5.29 -7.19
N TRP A 85 9.36 4.01 -7.44
CA TRP A 85 8.30 3.03 -7.75
C TRP A 85 7.87 2.20 -6.55
N SER A 86 8.40 2.50 -5.36
CA SER A 86 8.04 1.81 -4.14
C SER A 86 6.57 2.02 -3.76
N PHE A 87 6.03 1.11 -2.94
CA PHE A 87 4.69 1.22 -2.38
C PHE A 87 4.46 2.58 -1.70
N SER A 88 5.41 3.01 -0.88
CA SER A 88 5.29 4.25 -0.12
C SER A 88 5.25 5.47 -1.03
N SER A 89 6.06 5.50 -2.09
CA SER A 89 6.06 6.59 -3.06
C SER A 89 4.81 6.59 -3.94
N GLN A 90 4.33 5.42 -4.37
CA GLN A 90 3.24 5.32 -5.36
C GLN A 90 1.84 5.29 -4.75
N LEU A 91 1.64 4.66 -3.59
CA LEU A 91 0.30 4.47 -3.02
C LEU A 91 0.04 5.29 -1.78
N LEU A 92 0.96 5.31 -0.80
CA LEU A 92 0.75 6.12 0.41
C LEU A 92 0.67 7.63 0.13
N THR A 93 1.12 8.07 -1.03
CA THR A 93 1.00 9.45 -1.49
C THR A 93 -0.34 9.79 -2.14
N ILE A 94 -1.26 8.83 -2.29
CA ILE A 94 -2.59 9.11 -2.85
C ILE A 94 -3.44 9.80 -1.76
N PRO A 95 -3.94 11.03 -1.99
CA PRO A 95 -4.84 11.68 -1.04
C PRO A 95 -6.13 10.89 -0.88
N PHE A 96 -6.65 10.82 0.35
CA PHE A 96 -7.86 10.08 0.69
C PHE A 96 -7.81 8.58 0.34
N LEU A 97 -6.62 7.97 0.30
CA LEU A 97 -6.44 6.55 -0.02
C LEU A 97 -7.38 5.66 0.81
N TRP A 98 -7.48 5.95 2.11
CA TRP A 98 -8.28 5.18 3.06
C TRP A 98 -9.79 5.29 2.84
N HIS A 99 -10.26 6.38 2.25
CA HIS A 99 -11.67 6.54 1.88
C HIS A 99 -11.99 5.74 0.61
N ARG A 100 -11.01 5.62 -0.29
CA ARG A 100 -11.14 4.87 -1.55
C ARG A 100 -11.02 3.36 -1.33
N LEU A 101 -10.23 2.94 -0.33
CA LEU A 101 -9.90 1.56 -0.06
C LEU A 101 -10.00 1.24 1.46
N PRO A 102 -11.23 1.08 1.98
CA PRO A 102 -11.44 0.84 3.41
C PRO A 102 -10.96 -0.55 3.88
N TYR A 103 -11.07 -1.60 3.07
CA TYR A 103 -10.58 -2.94 3.42
C TYR A 103 -9.06 -3.00 3.38
N PHE A 104 -8.45 -2.29 2.43
CA PHE A 104 -7.00 -2.12 2.41
C PHE A 104 -6.49 -1.44 3.68
N LYS A 105 -7.19 -0.40 4.17
CA LYS A 105 -6.86 0.28 5.42
C LYS A 105 -6.82 -0.71 6.60
N GLU A 106 -7.82 -1.56 6.72
CA GLU A 106 -7.88 -2.59 7.77
C GLU A 106 -6.72 -3.59 7.65
N GLY A 107 -6.46 -4.11 6.45
CA GLY A 107 -5.33 -5.00 6.19
C GLY A 107 -3.96 -4.35 6.46
N PHE A 108 -3.84 -3.06 6.18
CA PHE A 108 -2.63 -2.27 6.42
C PHE A 108 -2.35 -2.12 7.92
N SER A 109 -3.38 -1.84 8.70
CA SER A 109 -3.33 -1.73 10.16
C SER A 109 -3.05 -3.07 10.84
N THR A 110 -3.85 -4.09 10.54
CA THR A 110 -3.76 -5.41 11.20
C THR A 110 -2.42 -6.11 10.96
N LYS A 111 -1.81 -5.91 9.78
CA LYS A 111 -0.50 -6.49 9.45
C LYS A 111 0.69 -5.62 9.88
N GLY A 112 0.46 -4.52 10.61
CA GLY A 112 1.52 -3.64 11.13
C GLY A 112 2.38 -2.98 10.04
N LEU A 113 1.84 -2.84 8.82
CA LEU A 113 2.58 -2.34 7.66
C LEU A 113 2.93 -0.85 7.80
N GLY A 114 2.12 -0.12 8.58
CA GLY A 114 2.26 1.31 8.82
C GLY A 114 3.67 1.72 9.24
N LYS A 115 4.18 1.11 10.31
CA LYS A 115 5.50 1.46 10.85
C LYS A 115 6.62 1.30 9.82
N TYR A 116 6.62 0.19 9.09
CA TYR A 116 7.66 -0.11 8.10
C TYR A 116 7.67 0.92 6.97
N TYR A 117 6.52 1.16 6.34
CA TYR A 117 6.44 2.03 5.17
C TYR A 117 6.53 3.53 5.51
N ILE A 118 6.01 3.95 6.67
CA ILE A 118 6.21 5.33 7.15
C ILE A 118 7.70 5.59 7.43
N HIS A 119 8.39 4.64 8.06
CA HIS A 119 9.82 4.77 8.31
C HIS A 119 10.61 4.82 6.99
N GLN A 120 10.24 3.99 6.01
CA GLN A 120 10.81 4.04 4.66
C GLN A 120 10.57 5.40 3.98
N MET A 121 9.40 6.02 4.16
CA MET A 121 9.15 7.36 3.62
C MET A 121 9.95 8.45 4.35
N ALA A 122 10.03 8.37 5.67
CA ALA A 122 10.77 9.34 6.48
C ALA A 122 12.27 9.33 6.14
N SER A 123 12.85 8.18 5.80
CA SER A 123 14.25 8.10 5.37
C SER A 123 14.49 8.69 3.98
N CYS A 124 13.46 8.76 3.11
CA CYS A 124 13.57 9.31 1.76
C CYS A 124 13.27 10.81 1.67
N LEU A 125 12.48 11.37 2.60
CA LEU A 125 11.98 12.75 2.56
C LEU A 125 13.06 13.86 2.55
N PRO A 126 14.16 13.77 3.34
CA PRO A 126 15.15 14.85 3.42
C PRO A 126 15.97 15.03 2.14
N ASN A 127 16.15 13.98 1.34
CA ASN A 127 17.11 13.95 0.24
C ASN A 127 16.45 13.89 -1.14
N HIS A 128 15.16 13.54 -1.25
CA HIS A 128 14.58 13.15 -2.53
C HIS A 128 13.13 13.60 -2.75
N VAL A 129 12.91 14.91 -2.92
CA VAL A 129 11.67 15.42 -3.59
C VAL A 129 11.41 14.68 -4.91
N ARG A 130 12.47 14.19 -5.57
CA ARG A 130 12.43 13.38 -6.81
C ARG A 130 11.89 11.95 -6.65
N VAL A 131 11.73 11.44 -5.43
CA VAL A 131 11.19 10.10 -5.16
C VAL A 131 9.67 10.09 -5.20
N LEU A 132 9.03 11.25 -5.03
CA LEU A 132 7.59 11.36 -5.22
C LEU A 132 7.23 11.08 -6.70
N PRO A 133 6.05 10.50 -6.98
CA PRO A 133 5.59 10.31 -8.34
C PRO A 133 5.50 11.67 -9.04
N ASN A 134 5.91 11.73 -10.30
CA ASN A 134 5.68 12.92 -11.11
C ASN A 134 4.18 13.17 -11.25
N ASP A 135 3.77 14.44 -11.22
CA ASP A 135 2.37 14.87 -11.34
C ASP A 135 1.75 14.31 -12.61
N ALA A 136 0.98 13.23 -12.48
CA ALA A 136 0.35 12.56 -13.61
C ALA A 136 -0.95 13.27 -14.05
N ALA A 137 -1.46 14.22 -13.27
CA ALA A 137 -2.66 15.00 -13.59
C ALA A 137 -2.59 16.38 -12.94
N LEU A 138 -2.99 17.42 -13.69
CA LEU A 138 -3.09 18.83 -13.25
C LEU A 138 -3.96 19.01 -11.98
N GLU A 139 -4.84 18.05 -11.70
CA GLU A 139 -5.77 18.07 -10.57
C GLU A 139 -5.15 17.65 -9.22
N TYR A 140 -3.94 17.06 -9.24
CA TYR A 140 -3.25 16.60 -8.03
C TYR A 140 -1.78 17.05 -8.07
N PRO A 141 -1.47 18.30 -7.67
CA PRO A 141 -0.10 18.79 -7.62
C PRO A 141 0.72 17.93 -6.64
N GLY A 142 2.00 17.71 -6.93
CA GLY A 142 2.85 16.75 -6.20
C GLY A 142 2.94 16.99 -4.70
N TYR A 143 2.70 18.22 -4.25
CA TYR A 143 2.61 18.57 -2.83
C TYR A 143 1.36 18.00 -2.13
N ALA A 144 0.25 17.76 -2.84
CA ALA A 144 -0.91 17.07 -2.30
C ALA A 144 -0.57 15.63 -1.87
N CYS A 145 0.52 15.05 -2.40
CA CYS A 145 1.03 13.75 -1.96
C CYS A 145 1.39 13.71 -0.47
N LEU A 146 1.73 14.86 0.14
CA LEU A 146 2.01 14.95 1.56
C LEU A 146 0.78 14.66 2.43
N LEU A 147 -0.43 14.94 1.92
CA LEU A 147 -1.68 14.63 2.63
C LEU A 147 -1.86 13.13 2.78
N GLY A 148 -1.56 12.33 1.75
CA GLY A 148 -1.62 10.86 1.85
C GLY A 148 -0.65 10.32 2.91
N ILE A 149 0.56 10.88 3.00
CA ILE A 149 1.55 10.50 4.02
C ILE A 149 1.03 10.84 5.43
N LEU A 150 0.46 12.03 5.61
CA LEU A 150 -0.13 12.45 6.89
C LEU A 150 -1.31 11.55 7.29
N GLU A 151 -2.18 11.20 6.34
CA GLU A 151 -3.26 10.25 6.57
C GLU A 151 -2.72 8.86 7.00
N ALA A 152 -1.70 8.35 6.31
CA ALA A 152 -1.07 7.08 6.64
C ALA A 152 -0.41 7.11 8.03
N ALA A 153 0.28 8.21 8.35
CA ALA A 153 0.87 8.43 9.65
C ALA A 153 -0.20 8.49 10.75
N GLY A 154 -1.32 9.17 10.50
CA GLY A 154 -2.44 9.24 11.44
C GLY A 154 -3.01 7.86 11.80
N VAL A 155 -3.18 6.99 10.81
CA VAL A 155 -3.63 5.60 11.02
C VAL A 155 -2.63 4.81 11.87
N ALA A 156 -1.35 4.80 11.49
CA ALA A 156 -0.32 4.06 12.20
C ALA A 156 -0.06 4.58 13.63
N LEU A 157 -0.24 5.88 13.87
CA LEU A 157 -0.10 6.49 15.20
C LEU A 157 -1.32 6.21 16.08
N SER A 158 -2.51 6.10 15.50
CA SER A 158 -3.73 5.76 16.23
C SER A 158 -3.71 4.32 16.76
N GLU A 159 -3.11 3.38 16.00
CA GLU A 159 -2.87 2.00 16.45
C GLU A 159 -2.01 1.93 17.73
N ARG A 160 -1.10 2.89 17.91
CA ARG A 160 -0.22 2.95 19.09
C ARG A 160 -0.96 3.30 20.38
N ASN A 161 -2.07 4.03 20.29
CA ASN A 161 -2.86 4.44 21.46
C ASN A 161 -3.73 3.28 22.03
N CYS A 162 -3.73 2.10 21.40
CA CYS A 162 -4.37 0.89 21.95
C CYS A 162 -3.41 -0.03 22.74
N ALA A 163 -2.13 0.32 22.89
CA ALA A 163 -1.15 -0.47 23.66
C ALA A 163 -0.65 0.21 24.96
N SER A 164 -1.23 1.35 25.36
CA SER A 164 -0.90 2.02 26.62
C SER A 164 -1.87 1.65 27.75
N ASN A 165 -2.24 0.38 27.85
CA ASN A 165 -2.88 -0.19 29.04
C ASN A 165 -2.31 -1.58 29.32
N THR A 166 -1.12 -1.64 29.93
CA THR A 166 -0.81 -2.69 30.92
C THR A 166 0.41 -2.30 31.77
N ASN A 167 0.10 -2.02 33.05
CA ASN A 167 0.91 -2.28 34.25
C ASN A 167 2.16 -1.42 34.52
N GLN A 168 1.91 -0.23 35.10
CA GLN A 168 2.61 0.05 36.36
C GLN A 168 2.12 -0.95 37.41
N VAL A 169 2.89 -2.00 37.64
CA VAL A 169 2.87 -2.74 38.90
C VAL A 169 4.27 -2.66 39.50
N THR A 170 4.25 -2.27 40.76
CA THR A 170 5.27 -1.90 41.72
C THR A 170 6.33 -2.99 42.00
N MET A 171 7.49 -2.53 42.47
CA MET A 171 8.55 -3.19 43.26
C MET A 171 9.54 -4.14 42.55
N MET A 172 10.79 -3.68 42.45
CA MET A 172 11.84 -4.09 43.39
C MET A 172 12.78 -2.92 43.67
#